data_AF-S9WPH8-F1
#
_entry.id   AF-S9WPH8-F1
#
_cell.length_a   1.000
_cell.length_b   1.000
_cell.length_c   1.000
_cell.angle_alpha   90.00
_cell.angle_beta   90.00
_cell.angle_gamma   90.00
#
_symmetry.space_group_name_H-M   'P 1'
#
loop_
_entity.id
_entity.type
_entity.pdbx_description
1 polymer ?
#
loop_
_entity_poly.entity_id
_entity_poly.type
_entity_poly.pdbx_seq_one_letter_code
_entity_poly.pdbx_strand_id
1 'polypeptide(L)'
;MGCQRVSYRRRMHYATRGNRVKMVRTPGNTLVMQKRAKRSQGIHTPWVLGHKRIGGTKALHHTEARLAPRHDKSVSRAYGGVLSHAQVRDRVVRAFLVEEQRIVKKALDARSKVRTERRRTLNKRAKKASNKDAVKQRIGAKSLTKKETAKKTTARTPVGGKVAKAAPKKK
;
A
#
# COMPACT_ATOMS: atom_id res chain seq x y z
N MET A 1 -44.40 -48.82 31.28
CA MET A 1 -43.77 -48.01 30.21
C MET A 1 -42.70 -48.86 29.51
N GLY A 2 -43.06 -49.62 28.48
CA GLY A 2 -42.08 -50.44 27.76
C GLY A 2 -41.26 -49.59 26.79
N CYS A 3 -39.94 -49.51 27.00
CA CYS A 3 -39.03 -48.93 26.00
C CYS A 3 -38.88 -49.92 24.83
N GLN A 4 -39.23 -49.50 23.61
CA GLN A 4 -39.13 -50.36 22.45
C GLN A 4 -37.65 -50.51 22.03
N ARG A 5 -37.12 -51.74 22.14
CA ARG A 5 -35.75 -52.08 21.75
C ARG A 5 -35.55 -51.94 20.24
N VAL A 6 -34.36 -51.50 19.84
CA VAL A 6 -34.00 -51.27 18.44
C VAL A 6 -32.56 -51.68 18.18
N SER A 7 -32.26 -52.08 16.95
CA SER A 7 -30.94 -52.57 16.53
C SER A 7 -30.36 -51.72 15.39
N TYR A 8 -29.02 -51.68 15.32
CA TYR A 8 -28.34 -51.11 14.14
C TYR A 8 -28.60 -52.00 12.93
N ARG A 9 -28.90 -51.37 11.78
CA ARG A 9 -29.20 -52.07 10.53
C ARG A 9 -27.98 -52.35 9.64
N ARG A 10 -26.86 -51.68 9.89
CA ARG A 10 -25.61 -51.86 9.14
C ARG A 10 -24.66 -52.73 9.98
N ARG A 11 -23.72 -53.41 9.30
CA ARG A 11 -22.69 -54.25 9.94
C ARG A 11 -21.80 -53.50 10.97
N MET A 12 -21.73 -52.17 10.91
CA MET A 12 -21.04 -51.36 11.90
C MET A 12 -21.98 -51.02 13.07
N HIS A 13 -21.76 -51.65 14.22
CA HIS A 13 -22.60 -51.53 15.42
C HIS A 13 -22.11 -50.49 16.45
N TYR A 14 -21.01 -49.78 16.15
CA TYR A 14 -20.43 -48.79 17.07
C TYR A 14 -20.98 -47.37 16.87
N ALA A 15 -21.15 -46.64 17.97
CA ALA A 15 -21.61 -45.25 18.00
C ALA A 15 -20.49 -44.25 17.71
N THR A 16 -20.10 -44.13 16.44
CA THR A 16 -19.04 -43.19 16.00
C THR A 16 -19.63 -41.91 15.40
N ARG A 17 -18.80 -40.86 15.23
CA ARG A 17 -19.21 -39.60 14.56
C ARG A 17 -19.79 -39.82 13.16
N GLY A 18 -19.33 -40.86 12.44
CA GLY A 18 -19.80 -41.20 11.09
C GLY A 18 -20.99 -42.16 11.05
N ASN A 19 -21.35 -42.78 12.18
CA ASN A 19 -22.44 -43.76 12.30
C ASN A 19 -23.56 -43.28 13.23
N ARG A 20 -23.76 -41.97 13.34
CA ARG A 20 -24.90 -41.40 14.06
C ARG A 20 -26.21 -41.84 13.40
N VAL A 21 -27.19 -42.21 14.20
CA VAL A 21 -28.50 -42.67 13.75
C VAL A 21 -29.62 -41.72 14.18
N LYS A 22 -30.74 -41.74 13.47
CA LYS A 22 -32.02 -41.14 13.87
C LYS A 22 -33.02 -42.27 14.11
N MET A 23 -33.79 -42.16 15.18
CA MET A 23 -34.96 -43.00 15.40
C MET A 23 -36.10 -42.48 14.54
N VAL A 24 -36.70 -43.34 13.75
CA VAL A 24 -37.84 -43.01 12.88
C VAL A 24 -38.95 -44.02 13.15
N ARG A 25 -40.15 -43.52 13.42
CA ARG A 25 -41.36 -44.34 13.44
C ARG A 25 -41.79 -44.58 12.00
N THR A 26 -41.87 -45.83 11.60
CA THR A 26 -42.27 -46.22 10.25
C THR A 26 -43.80 -46.17 10.11
N PRO A 27 -44.33 -46.14 8.87
CA PRO A 27 -45.78 -46.26 8.64
C PRO A 27 -46.40 -47.53 9.24
N GLY A 28 -45.64 -48.63 9.30
CA GLY A 28 -46.04 -49.86 9.99
C GLY A 28 -45.96 -49.78 11.53
N ASN A 29 -45.88 -48.57 12.08
CA ASN A 29 -45.87 -48.30 13.52
C ASN A 29 -44.73 -49.00 14.29
N THR A 30 -43.54 -49.12 13.69
CA THR A 30 -42.34 -49.68 14.34
C THR A 30 -41.22 -48.64 14.43
N LEU A 31 -40.42 -48.69 15.49
CA LEU A 31 -39.24 -47.82 15.65
C LEU A 31 -38.03 -48.44 14.96
N VAL A 32 -37.38 -47.67 14.09
CA VAL A 32 -36.24 -48.15 13.30
C VAL A 32 -35.09 -47.13 13.33
N MET A 33 -33.85 -47.62 13.43
CA MET A 33 -32.64 -46.80 13.29
C MET A 33 -32.33 -46.53 11.81
N GLN A 34 -32.29 -45.26 11.41
CA GLN A 34 -31.78 -44.83 10.11
C GLN A 34 -30.49 -44.01 10.26
N LYS A 35 -29.52 -44.23 9.38
CA LYS A 35 -28.23 -43.50 9.43
C LYS A 35 -28.43 -42.02 9.09
N ARG A 36 -27.83 -41.12 9.87
CA ARG A 36 -27.73 -39.69 9.54
C ARG A 36 -26.52 -39.44 8.63
N ALA A 37 -26.68 -38.56 7.64
CA ALA A 37 -25.57 -38.08 6.83
C ALA A 37 -24.63 -37.18 7.65
N LYS A 38 -23.34 -37.17 7.30
CA LYS A 38 -22.37 -36.25 7.90
C LYS A 38 -22.66 -34.84 7.38
N ARG A 39 -22.72 -33.86 8.27
CA ARG A 39 -22.93 -32.45 7.93
C ARG A 39 -21.58 -31.76 7.72
N SER A 40 -21.54 -30.84 6.77
CA SER A 40 -20.44 -29.90 6.59
C SER A 40 -20.69 -28.64 7.41
N GLN A 41 -19.62 -27.97 7.85
CA GLN A 41 -19.73 -26.62 8.41
C GLN A 41 -20.07 -25.60 7.31
N GLY A 42 -19.82 -25.94 6.05
CA GLY A 42 -20.04 -25.08 4.89
C GLY A 42 -18.84 -24.20 4.55
N ILE A 43 -19.07 -23.20 3.72
CA ILE A 43 -18.02 -22.37 3.13
C ILE A 43 -17.63 -21.23 4.08
N HIS A 44 -16.34 -21.14 4.37
CA HIS A 44 -15.75 -20.17 5.31
C HIS A 44 -14.71 -19.30 4.63
N THR A 45 -14.44 -18.14 5.22
CA THR A 45 -13.30 -17.31 4.85
C THR A 45 -11.98 -18.01 5.21
N PRO A 46 -10.85 -17.57 4.64
CA PRO A 46 -9.52 -18.06 5.01
C PRO A 46 -9.27 -17.99 6.52
N TRP A 47 -8.50 -18.94 7.03
CA TRP A 47 -8.21 -19.04 8.46
C TRP A 47 -7.51 -17.80 9.00
N VAL A 48 -6.53 -17.28 8.26
CA VAL A 48 -5.76 -16.06 8.61
C VAL A 48 -6.66 -14.82 8.77
N LEU A 49 -7.84 -14.83 8.15
CA LEU A 49 -8.82 -13.74 8.21
C LEU A 49 -9.98 -14.02 9.18
N GLY A 50 -9.83 -15.01 10.06
CA GLY A 50 -10.75 -15.32 11.16
C GLY A 50 -11.77 -16.44 10.89
N HIS A 51 -11.60 -17.23 9.82
CA HIS A 51 -12.41 -18.43 9.53
C HIS A 51 -13.93 -18.29 9.75
N LYS A 52 -14.52 -17.18 9.28
CA LYS A 52 -15.95 -16.89 9.48
C LYS A 52 -16.78 -17.52 8.37
N ARG A 53 -18.00 -17.96 8.71
CA ARG A 53 -18.94 -18.52 7.72
C ARG A 53 -19.40 -17.44 6.73
N ILE A 54 -19.36 -17.76 5.43
CA ILE A 54 -19.77 -16.82 4.38
C ILE A 54 -21.29 -16.83 4.20
N GLY A 55 -21.93 -15.67 4.36
CA GLY A 55 -23.37 -15.50 4.09
C GLY A 55 -23.73 -15.71 2.62
N GLY A 56 -24.95 -16.19 2.36
CA GLY A 56 -25.45 -16.46 1.01
C GLY A 56 -24.89 -17.73 0.35
N THR A 57 -24.23 -18.61 1.12
CA THR A 57 -23.74 -19.91 0.62
C THR A 57 -24.26 -21.06 1.47
N LYS A 58 -24.63 -22.18 0.87
CA LYS A 58 -25.20 -23.35 1.58
C LYS A 58 -24.10 -24.21 2.23
N ALA A 59 -24.45 -24.88 3.33
CA ALA A 59 -23.57 -25.80 4.04
C ALA A 59 -23.69 -27.24 3.49
N LEU A 60 -23.18 -27.44 2.27
CA LEU A 60 -23.29 -28.71 1.56
C LEU A 60 -22.14 -29.67 1.89
N HIS A 61 -22.43 -30.97 1.94
CA HIS A 61 -21.41 -32.02 2.04
C HIS A 61 -20.73 -32.28 0.68
N HIS A 62 -19.59 -33.00 0.64
CA HIS A 62 -18.78 -33.11 -0.60
C HIS A 62 -19.55 -33.67 -1.80
N THR A 63 -20.40 -34.69 -1.60
CA THR A 63 -21.24 -35.27 -2.65
C THR A 63 -22.31 -34.29 -3.14
N GLU A 64 -22.98 -33.59 -2.22
CA GLU A 64 -24.04 -32.63 -2.52
C GLU A 64 -23.47 -31.38 -3.19
N ALA A 65 -22.32 -30.88 -2.72
CA ALA A 65 -21.67 -29.69 -3.26
C ALA A 65 -21.26 -29.88 -4.73
N ARG A 66 -20.86 -31.10 -5.11
CA ARG A 66 -20.52 -31.48 -6.48
C ARG A 66 -21.72 -31.41 -7.42
N LEU A 67 -22.90 -31.82 -6.96
CA LEU A 67 -24.13 -31.84 -7.75
C LEU A 67 -24.89 -30.49 -7.71
N ALA A 68 -24.66 -29.69 -6.67
CA ALA A 68 -25.35 -28.42 -6.49
C ALA A 68 -24.97 -27.40 -7.59
N PRO A 69 -25.86 -26.44 -7.90
CA PRO A 69 -25.54 -25.34 -8.81
C PRO A 69 -24.50 -24.38 -8.19
N ARG A 70 -23.98 -23.46 -9.02
CA ARG A 70 -22.93 -22.52 -8.60
C ARG A 70 -23.44 -21.45 -7.63
N HIS A 71 -24.66 -20.96 -7.82
CA HIS A 71 -25.24 -19.90 -6.99
C HIS A 71 -25.44 -20.33 -5.53
N ASP A 72 -25.60 -21.64 -5.27
CA ASP A 72 -25.67 -22.17 -3.91
C ASP A 72 -24.33 -22.15 -3.17
N LYS A 73 -23.22 -22.06 -3.91
CA LYS A 73 -21.85 -22.14 -3.39
C LYS A 73 -21.12 -20.79 -3.40
N SER A 74 -21.66 -19.79 -4.08
CA SER A 74 -20.94 -18.54 -4.34
C SER A 74 -21.89 -17.34 -4.35
N VAL A 75 -21.31 -16.14 -4.34
CA VAL A 75 -22.04 -14.88 -4.46
C VAL A 75 -21.55 -14.16 -5.72
N SER A 76 -22.39 -13.32 -6.33
CA SER A 76 -22.12 -12.65 -7.62
C SER A 76 -20.97 -11.65 -7.62
N ARG A 77 -20.52 -11.16 -6.46
CA ARG A 77 -19.42 -10.19 -6.35
C ARG A 77 -18.03 -10.83 -6.55
N ALA A 78 -17.02 -10.00 -6.76
CA ALA A 78 -15.62 -10.42 -6.76
C ALA A 78 -15.24 -11.16 -5.45
N TYR A 79 -14.50 -12.26 -5.60
CA TYR A 79 -14.13 -13.18 -4.51
C TYR A 79 -15.32 -13.78 -3.74
N GLY A 80 -16.51 -13.82 -4.36
CA GLY A 80 -17.70 -14.46 -3.79
C GLY A 80 -17.47 -15.94 -3.50
N GLY A 81 -17.84 -16.39 -2.31
CA GLY A 81 -17.57 -17.76 -1.84
C GLY A 81 -16.17 -17.99 -1.27
N VAL A 82 -15.29 -16.97 -1.27
CA VAL A 82 -13.97 -17.05 -0.62
C VAL A 82 -13.84 -15.99 0.47
N LEU A 83 -14.23 -14.75 0.19
CA LEU A 83 -14.10 -13.63 1.13
C LEU A 83 -15.44 -13.03 1.51
N SER A 84 -15.50 -12.43 2.70
CA SER A 84 -16.64 -11.62 3.13
C SER A 84 -16.68 -10.27 2.41
N HIS A 85 -17.81 -9.57 2.45
CA HIS A 85 -17.94 -8.25 1.82
C HIS A 85 -16.96 -7.22 2.41
N ALA A 86 -16.77 -7.24 3.74
CA ALA A 86 -15.83 -6.35 4.43
C ALA A 86 -14.39 -6.58 3.95
N GLN A 87 -13.97 -7.85 3.86
CA GLN A 87 -12.62 -8.20 3.39
C GLN A 87 -12.39 -7.80 1.93
N VAL A 88 -13.41 -7.92 1.07
CA VAL A 88 -13.32 -7.47 -0.34
C VAL A 88 -13.19 -5.95 -0.40
N ARG A 89 -14.01 -5.20 0.37
CA ARG A 89 -13.92 -3.74 0.43
C ARG A 89 -12.53 -3.29 0.89
N ASP A 90 -12.00 -3.87 1.95
CA ASP A 90 -10.68 -3.53 2.48
C ASP A 90 -9.57 -3.78 1.46
N ARG A 91 -9.66 -4.88 0.70
CA ARG A 91 -8.69 -5.18 -0.37
C ARG A 91 -8.77 -4.16 -1.50
N VAL A 92 -9.96 -3.77 -1.92
CA VAL A 92 -10.16 -2.77 -2.98
C VAL A 92 -9.62 -1.40 -2.54
N VAL A 93 -10.02 -0.94 -1.35
CA VAL A 93 -9.58 0.36 -0.81
C VAL A 93 -8.06 0.37 -0.59
N ARG A 94 -7.50 -0.68 0.00
CA ARG A 94 -6.06 -0.76 0.25
C ARG A 94 -5.26 -0.81 -1.05
N ALA A 95 -5.72 -1.57 -2.05
CA ALA A 95 -5.06 -1.62 -3.36
C ALA A 95 -5.02 -0.23 -4.01
N PHE A 96 -6.14 0.48 -4.00
CA PHE A 96 -6.22 1.84 -4.51
C PHE A 96 -5.27 2.79 -3.78
N LEU A 97 -5.40 2.93 -2.46
CA LEU A 97 -4.62 3.89 -1.69
C LEU A 97 -3.12 3.62 -1.72
N VAL A 98 -2.70 2.34 -1.68
CA VAL A 98 -1.29 1.98 -1.76
C VAL A 98 -0.73 2.31 -3.13
N GLU A 99 -1.51 2.12 -4.20
CA GLU A 99 -1.05 2.45 -5.55
C GLU A 99 -0.97 3.96 -5.76
N GLU A 100 -1.94 4.74 -5.28
CA GLU A 100 -1.88 6.20 -5.27
C GLU A 100 -0.64 6.72 -4.52
N GLN A 101 -0.35 6.16 -3.33
CA GLN A 101 0.85 6.52 -2.58
C GLN A 101 2.14 6.18 -3.34
N ARG A 102 2.19 5.04 -4.04
CA ARG A 102 3.35 4.66 -4.87
C ARG A 102 3.54 5.62 -6.04
N ILE A 103 2.46 6.04 -6.70
CA ILE A 103 2.52 7.01 -7.80
C ILE A 103 3.01 8.36 -7.29
N VAL A 104 2.45 8.86 -6.19
CA VAL A 104 2.86 10.13 -5.56
C VAL A 104 4.34 10.09 -5.19
N LYS A 105 4.81 9.00 -4.57
CA LYS A 105 6.23 8.83 -4.23
C LYS A 105 7.12 8.90 -5.47
N LYS A 106 6.78 8.18 -6.54
CA LYS A 106 7.51 8.21 -7.82
C LYS A 106 7.54 9.61 -8.43
N ALA A 107 6.44 10.35 -8.37
CA ALA A 107 6.34 11.72 -8.90
C ALA A 107 7.21 12.71 -8.11
N LEU A 108 7.22 12.61 -6.78
CA LEU A 108 8.10 13.42 -5.92
C LEU A 108 9.58 13.11 -6.17
N ASP A 109 9.92 11.83 -6.31
CA ASP A 109 11.27 11.38 -6.64
C ASP A 109 11.71 11.89 -8.03
N ALA A 110 10.83 11.84 -9.02
CA ALA A 110 11.10 12.38 -10.36
C ALA A 110 11.30 13.92 -10.33
N ARG A 111 10.43 14.64 -9.61
CA ARG A 111 10.54 16.11 -9.47
C ARG A 111 11.83 16.52 -8.76
N SER A 112 12.23 15.79 -7.71
CA SER A 112 13.46 16.07 -6.98
C SER A 112 14.71 15.84 -7.84
N LYS A 113 14.73 14.78 -8.66
CA LYS A 113 15.79 14.52 -9.66
C LYS A 113 15.91 15.65 -10.69
N VAL A 114 14.81 16.05 -11.32
CA VAL A 114 14.81 17.16 -12.29
C VAL A 114 15.29 18.47 -11.63
N ARG A 115 14.87 18.75 -10.39
CA ARG A 115 15.30 19.94 -9.64
C ARG A 115 16.81 19.93 -9.37
N THR A 116 17.37 18.80 -8.94
CA THR A 116 18.82 18.71 -8.66
C THR A 116 19.65 18.81 -9.93
N GLU A 117 19.20 18.19 -11.03
CA GLU A 117 19.84 18.31 -12.33
C GLU A 117 19.83 19.74 -12.87
N ARG A 118 18.66 20.41 -12.81
CA ARG A 118 18.53 21.82 -13.22
C ARG A 118 19.41 22.74 -12.36
N ARG A 119 19.45 22.53 -11.04
CA ARG A 119 20.36 23.28 -10.15
C ARG A 119 21.82 23.03 -10.52
N ARG A 120 22.21 21.79 -10.81
CA ARG A 120 23.58 21.43 -11.22
C ARG A 120 23.98 22.11 -12.54
N THR A 121 23.09 22.15 -13.52
CA THR A 121 23.38 22.81 -14.81
C THR A 121 23.47 24.32 -14.67
N LEU A 122 22.57 24.95 -13.90
CA LEU A 122 22.63 26.38 -13.59
C LEU A 122 23.92 26.76 -12.85
N ASN A 123 24.31 26.00 -11.83
CA ASN A 123 25.55 26.25 -11.08
C ASN A 123 26.80 26.10 -11.97
N LYS A 124 26.82 25.11 -12.87
CA LYS A 124 27.92 24.95 -13.85
C LYS A 124 27.99 26.14 -14.83
N ARG A 125 26.83 26.64 -15.32
CA ARG A 125 26.76 27.81 -16.21
C ARG A 125 27.23 29.07 -15.48
N ALA A 126 26.74 29.31 -14.26
CA ALA A 126 27.16 30.43 -13.43
C ALA A 126 28.68 30.43 -13.16
N LYS A 127 29.25 29.26 -12.80
CA LYS A 127 30.69 29.10 -12.58
C LYS A 127 31.52 29.36 -13.85
N LYS A 128 31.03 28.95 -15.02
CA LYS A 128 31.70 29.23 -16.31
C LYS A 128 31.68 30.73 -16.63
N ALA A 129 30.55 31.40 -16.42
CA ALA A 129 30.44 32.85 -16.61
C ALA A 129 31.39 33.61 -15.67
N SER A 130 31.34 33.32 -14.36
CA SER A 130 32.22 33.97 -13.37
C SER A 130 33.71 33.74 -13.66
N ASN A 131 34.11 32.54 -14.08
CA ASN A 131 35.49 32.28 -14.48
C ASN A 131 35.88 33.04 -15.75
N LYS A 132 34.98 33.14 -16.75
CA LYS A 132 35.25 33.88 -17.99
C LYS A 132 35.42 35.37 -17.71
N ASP A 133 34.57 35.93 -16.85
CA ASP A 133 34.65 37.34 -16.42
C ASP A 133 35.92 37.59 -15.60
N ALA A 134 36.27 36.70 -14.67
CA ALA A 134 37.51 36.79 -13.90
C ALA A 134 38.78 36.70 -14.79
N VAL A 135 38.78 35.85 -15.81
CA VAL A 135 39.88 35.74 -16.76
C VAL A 135 39.98 36.99 -17.64
N LYS A 136 38.86 37.52 -18.14
CA LYS A 136 38.83 38.79 -18.88
C LYS A 136 39.42 39.94 -18.07
N GLN A 137 39.01 40.07 -16.81
CA GLN A 137 39.52 41.11 -15.90
C GLN A 137 41.05 40.96 -15.69
N ARG A 138 41.55 39.73 -15.53
CA ARG A 138 43.00 39.46 -15.38
C ARG A 138 43.81 39.74 -16.65
N ILE A 139 43.27 39.43 -17.84
CA ILE A 139 43.95 39.68 -19.12
C ILE A 139 43.91 41.17 -19.47
N GLY A 140 42.77 41.84 -19.28
CA GLY A 140 42.62 43.28 -19.53
C GLY A 140 43.56 44.13 -18.65
N ALA A 141 43.82 43.70 -17.42
CA ALA A 141 44.81 44.33 -16.55
C ALA A 141 46.27 44.10 -16.99
N LYS A 142 46.55 43.02 -17.75
CA LYS A 142 47.90 42.71 -18.28
C LYS A 142 48.18 43.33 -19.66
N SER A 143 47.15 43.68 -20.43
CA SER A 143 47.31 44.20 -21.81
C SER A 143 47.53 45.73 -21.92
N LEU A 144 47.75 46.44 -20.81
CA LEU A 144 48.02 47.89 -20.79
C LEU A 144 49.50 48.24 -20.61
N THR A 145 50.39 47.57 -21.33
CA THR A 145 51.80 47.98 -21.44
C THR A 145 52.17 48.33 -22.87
N LYS A 146 51.72 49.51 -23.32
CA LYS A 146 52.53 50.39 -24.17
C LYS A 146 52.54 51.75 -23.47
N LYS A 147 53.69 52.08 -22.89
CA LYS A 147 53.90 53.22 -21.99
C LYS A 147 54.07 54.48 -22.85
N GLU A 148 52.99 55.21 -23.13
CA GLU A 148 53.11 56.64 -23.41
C GLU A 148 53.27 57.38 -22.08
N THR A 149 54.20 58.33 -22.06
CA THR A 149 54.76 58.99 -20.88
C THR A 149 53.75 59.90 -20.19
N ALA A 150 53.16 59.44 -19.08
CA ALA A 150 52.26 60.26 -18.26
C ALA A 150 53.04 61.27 -17.38
N LYS A 151 52.80 62.56 -17.64
CA LYS A 151 53.24 63.71 -16.85
C LYS A 151 52.52 63.71 -15.48
N LYS A 152 53.28 63.77 -14.39
CA LYS A 152 52.79 63.75 -13.00
C LYS A 152 52.28 65.15 -12.62
N THR A 153 50.99 65.31 -12.33
CA THR A 153 50.46 66.46 -11.59
C THR A 153 49.95 65.99 -10.23
N THR A 154 50.72 66.27 -9.19
CA THR A 154 50.33 66.04 -7.79
C THR A 154 49.68 67.30 -7.25
N ALA A 155 48.37 67.30 -7.03
CA ALA A 155 47.70 68.31 -6.21
C ALA A 155 47.71 67.83 -4.75
N ARG A 156 48.38 68.58 -3.87
CA ARG A 156 48.36 68.37 -2.41
C ARG A 156 47.06 68.94 -1.84
N THR A 157 46.31 68.15 -1.07
CA THR A 157 45.25 68.62 -0.17
C THR A 157 45.86 69.10 1.16
N PRO A 158 45.43 70.24 1.74
CA PRO A 158 45.97 70.74 2.99
C PRO A 158 45.34 70.02 4.21
N VAL A 159 46.14 69.87 5.24
CA VAL A 159 45.81 69.22 6.51
C VAL A 159 45.22 70.26 7.48
N GLY A 160 44.00 70.02 7.98
CA GLY A 160 43.47 70.74 9.14
C GLY A 160 41.98 71.08 9.07
N GLY A 161 41.12 70.16 9.55
CA GLY A 161 39.71 70.41 9.80
C GLY A 161 39.16 69.38 10.79
N LYS A 162 38.69 69.86 11.95
CA LYS A 162 38.39 69.08 13.15
C LYS A 162 37.26 68.05 12.99
N VAL A 163 37.39 67.03 13.85
CA VAL A 163 36.52 65.91 14.22
C VAL A 163 35.03 66.29 14.37
N ALA A 164 34.14 65.49 13.76
CA ALA A 164 32.77 65.29 14.26
C ALA A 164 32.44 63.79 14.25
N LYS A 165 32.19 63.27 15.45
CA LYS A 165 31.85 61.87 15.76
C LYS A 165 30.34 61.70 15.54
N ALA A 166 29.91 60.74 14.70
CA ALA A 166 28.52 60.31 14.63
C ALA A 166 28.42 58.78 14.75
N ALA A 167 27.47 58.34 15.57
CA ALA A 167 27.36 57.06 16.25
C ALA A 167 27.03 55.84 15.34
N PRO A 168 27.31 54.61 15.80
CA PRO A 168 26.91 53.39 15.10
C PRO A 168 25.40 53.12 15.30
N LYS A 169 24.64 53.00 14.20
CA LYS A 169 23.30 52.42 14.27
C LYS A 169 23.39 50.93 14.56
N LYS A 170 22.81 50.54 15.70
CA LYS A 170 22.62 49.17 16.17
C LYS A 170 21.52 48.44 15.40
N LYS A 171 21.73 47.12 15.30
CA LYS A 171 20.82 45.97 15.08
C LYS A 171 20.09 45.89 13.74
#